data_AF-A0A3D4EDR2-F1
#
_entry.id   AF-A0A3D4EDR2-F1
#
_cell.length_a   1.000
_cell.length_b   1.000
_cell.length_c   1.000
_cell.angle_alpha   90.00
_cell.angle_beta   90.00
_cell.angle_gamma   90.00
#
_symmetry.space_group_name_H-M   'P 1'
#
loop_
_entity.id
_entity.type
_entity.pdbx_description
1 polymer ?
#
loop_
_entity_poly.entity_id
_entity_poly.type
_entity_poly.pdbx_seq_one_letter_code
_entity_poly.pdbx_strand_id
1 'polypeptide(L)'
;MNEAKKCTCGAEMKSRGVKYLCLATTRFMVSASAMPEQVEMFVCPECRRMEFYWMEDDLLDEEVDEKQRLYDMYKNEPADKLRKILDNGSYTDECKSVIRRILSER
;
A
#
# COMPACT_ATOMS: atom_id res chain seq x y z
N MET A 1 2.86 -24.20 -6.70
CA MET A 1 1.57 -24.74 -7.15
C MET A 1 0.51 -23.91 -6.46
N ASN A 2 -0.22 -23.06 -7.19
CA ASN A 2 -1.25 -22.21 -6.59
C ASN A 2 -2.48 -23.06 -6.26
N GLU A 3 -2.92 -23.02 -5.01
CA GLU A 3 -4.14 -23.71 -4.56
C GLU A 3 -5.36 -23.22 -5.35
N ALA A 4 -6.29 -24.13 -5.64
CA ALA A 4 -7.51 -23.80 -6.36
C ALA A 4 -8.42 -22.90 -5.51
N LYS A 5 -8.73 -21.69 -6.03
CA LYS A 5 -9.55 -20.69 -5.32
C LYS A 5 -10.98 -21.19 -5.14
N LYS A 6 -11.48 -21.23 -3.89
CA LYS A 6 -12.84 -21.68 -3.57
C LYS A 6 -13.80 -20.52 -3.38
N CYS A 7 -15.01 -20.67 -3.91
CA CYS A 7 -16.12 -19.78 -3.65
C CYS A 7 -16.75 -20.07 -2.28
N THR A 8 -17.43 -19.10 -1.69
CA THR A 8 -18.20 -19.29 -0.45
C THR A 8 -19.32 -20.33 -0.56
N CYS A 9 -19.74 -20.69 -1.78
CA CYS A 9 -20.69 -21.79 -2.02
C CYS A 9 -20.01 -23.18 -2.08
N GLY A 10 -18.71 -23.28 -1.85
CA GLY A 10 -17.93 -24.52 -1.87
C GLY A 10 -17.41 -24.95 -3.24
N ALA A 11 -17.88 -24.33 -4.33
CA ALA A 11 -17.41 -24.63 -5.68
C ALA A 11 -16.05 -23.97 -5.99
N GLU A 12 -15.27 -24.59 -6.87
CA GLU A 12 -14.02 -24.03 -7.38
C GLU A 12 -14.30 -22.86 -8.33
N MET A 13 -13.60 -21.74 -8.11
CA MET A 13 -13.70 -20.56 -8.95
C MET A 13 -12.78 -20.70 -10.17
N LYS A 14 -13.29 -20.34 -11.35
CA LYS A 14 -12.52 -20.38 -12.59
C LYS A 14 -12.00 -19.00 -12.94
N SER A 15 -10.69 -18.91 -13.19
CA SER A 15 -10.10 -17.71 -13.78
C SER A 15 -10.70 -17.44 -15.16
N ARG A 16 -10.98 -16.17 -15.44
CA ARG A 16 -11.41 -15.64 -16.74
C ARG A 16 -10.32 -14.76 -17.36
N GLY A 17 -9.11 -14.88 -16.85
CA GLY A 17 -7.93 -14.11 -17.25
C GLY A 17 -7.87 -12.72 -16.61
N VAL A 18 -6.79 -12.02 -16.94
CA VAL A 18 -6.52 -10.65 -16.49
C VAL A 18 -7.43 -9.67 -17.23
N LYS A 19 -8.02 -8.74 -16.47
CA LYS A 19 -8.90 -7.67 -16.94
C LYS A 19 -8.44 -6.35 -16.35
N TYR A 20 -8.75 -5.26 -17.06
CA TYR A 20 -8.55 -3.91 -16.57
C TYR A 20 -9.80 -3.48 -15.80
N LEU A 21 -9.66 -3.18 -14.51
CA LEU A 21 -10.74 -2.69 -13.68
C LEU A 21 -10.67 -1.16 -13.58
N CYS A 22 -11.66 -0.48 -14.17
CA CYS A 22 -11.86 0.94 -13.96
C CYS A 22 -12.75 1.14 -12.74
N LEU A 23 -12.18 1.52 -11.60
CA LEU A 23 -12.97 1.93 -10.45
C LEU A 23 -13.69 3.25 -10.78
N ALA A 24 -15.01 3.22 -10.83
CA ALA A 24 -15.80 4.43 -10.98
C ALA A 24 -15.67 5.25 -9.70
N THR A 25 -14.77 6.23 -9.70
CA THR A 25 -14.69 7.19 -8.61
C THR A 25 -16.01 7.94 -8.52
N THR A 26 -16.58 7.98 -7.31
CA THR A 26 -17.78 8.77 -7.00
C THR A 26 -17.63 10.21 -7.49
N ARG A 27 -18.72 10.75 -8.05
CA ARG A 27 -18.91 11.97 -8.88
C ARG A 27 -18.19 13.30 -8.54
N PHE A 28 -17.23 13.37 -7.64
CA PHE A 28 -16.53 14.61 -7.28
C PHE A 28 -15.05 14.39 -7.02
N MET A 29 -14.29 14.03 -8.04
CA MET A 29 -12.88 14.43 -8.21
C MET A 29 -12.37 13.87 -9.54
N VAL A 30 -12.33 14.74 -10.56
CA VAL A 30 -11.50 14.54 -11.76
C VAL A 30 -10.18 15.22 -11.48
N SER A 31 -9.19 14.46 -11.03
CA SER A 31 -7.81 14.94 -10.97
C SER A 31 -6.87 13.75 -11.09
N ALA A 32 -6.31 13.60 -12.30
CA ALA A 32 -5.13 12.84 -12.68
C ALA A 32 -5.04 11.35 -12.25
N SER A 33 -5.08 10.46 -13.25
CA SER A 33 -4.65 9.06 -13.14
C SER A 33 -5.58 8.08 -12.40
N ALA A 34 -6.84 7.95 -12.84
CA ALA A 34 -7.52 6.66 -12.69
C ALA A 34 -6.88 5.69 -13.70
N MET A 35 -5.68 5.22 -13.40
CA MET A 35 -5.03 4.19 -14.22
C MET A 35 -5.85 2.90 -14.06
N PRO A 36 -6.27 2.27 -15.16
CA PRO A 36 -6.97 1.00 -15.06
C PRO A 36 -6.01 -0.03 -14.47
N GLU A 37 -6.36 -0.56 -13.31
CA GLU A 37 -5.56 -1.55 -12.60
C GLU A 37 -5.80 -2.93 -13.21
N GLN A 38 -4.73 -3.73 -13.36
CA GLN A 38 -4.83 -5.10 -13.84
C GLN A 38 -5.25 -6.03 -12.70
N VAL A 39 -6.35 -6.74 -12.91
CA VAL A 39 -6.87 -7.72 -11.95
C VAL A 39 -7.11 -9.07 -12.64
N GLU A 40 -6.76 -10.17 -11.98
CA GLU A 40 -7.24 -11.48 -12.40
C GLU A 40 -8.68 -11.67 -11.91
N MET A 41 -9.58 -11.96 -12.84
CA MET A 41 -11.01 -12.14 -12.54
C MET A 41 -11.34 -13.63 -12.37
N PHE A 42 -11.93 -13.97 -11.23
CA PHE A 42 -12.42 -15.31 -10.93
C PHE A 42 -13.94 -15.34 -10.88
N VAL A 43 -14.55 -16.35 -11.50
CA VAL A 43 -16.01 -16.50 -11.53
C VAL A 43 -16.38 -17.90 -11.04
N CYS A 44 -17.28 -17.96 -10.06
CA CYS A 44 -17.89 -19.21 -9.61
C CYS A 44 -18.89 -19.71 -10.67
N PRO A 45 -18.80 -20.96 -11.15
CA PRO A 45 -19.75 -21.49 -12.14
C PRO A 45 -21.16 -21.69 -11.57
N GLU A 46 -21.29 -21.96 -10.26
CA GLU A 46 -22.57 -22.29 -9.61
C GLU A 46 -23.38 -21.04 -9.26
N CYS A 47 -22.81 -20.15 -8.44
CA CYS A 47 -23.52 -18.96 -7.96
C CYS A 47 -23.19 -17.67 -8.73
N ARG A 48 -22.32 -17.76 -9.75
CA ARG A 48 -21.87 -16.62 -10.58
C ARG A 48 -21.21 -15.47 -9.81
N ARG A 49 -20.83 -15.71 -8.55
CA ARG A 49 -20.05 -14.74 -7.75
C ARG A 49 -18.74 -14.45 -8.46
N MET A 50 -18.40 -13.17 -8.56
CA MET A 50 -17.17 -12.68 -9.15
C MET A 50 -16.25 -12.19 -8.05
N GLU A 51 -14.97 -12.51 -8.16
CA GLU A 51 -13.92 -11.99 -7.29
C GLU A 51 -12.74 -11.52 -8.14
N PHE A 52 -12.14 -10.42 -7.71
CA PHE A 52 -10.99 -9.81 -8.35
C PHE A 52 -9.76 -10.02 -7.47
N TYR A 53 -8.66 -10.41 -8.08
CA TYR A 53 -7.35 -10.45 -7.43
C TYR A 53 -6.49 -9.39 -8.11
N TRP A 54 -6.03 -8.40 -7.35
CA TRP A 54 -5.18 -7.34 -7.87
C TRP A 54 -3.81 -7.95 -8.21
N MET A 55 -3.35 -7.72 -9.43
CA MET A 55 -2.05 -8.23 -9.89
C MET A 55 -0.89 -7.39 -9.36
N GLU A 56 -1.18 -6.27 -8.68
CA GLU A 56 -0.20 -5.39 -8.05
C GLU A 56 -0.29 -5.52 -6.53
N ASP A 57 0.50 -6.46 -6.00
CA ASP A 57 0.98 -6.42 -4.61
C ASP A 57 2.46 -6.88 -4.53
N ASP A 58 3.23 -6.74 -5.62
CA ASP A 58 4.70 -6.91 -5.60
C ASP A 58 5.45 -5.58 -5.31
N LEU A 59 4.74 -4.54 -4.83
CA LEU A 59 5.33 -3.23 -4.50
C LEU A 59 5.26 -2.85 -3.02
N LEU A 60 4.86 -3.76 -2.12
CA LEU A 60 4.78 -3.48 -0.67
C LEU A 60 5.61 -4.40 0.22
N ASP A 61 6.59 -5.12 -0.34
CA ASP A 61 7.59 -5.88 0.43
C ASP A 61 9.04 -5.47 0.10
N GLU A 62 9.29 -4.19 -0.14
CA GLU A 62 10.60 -3.69 0.31
C GLU A 62 10.50 -3.59 1.83
N GLU A 63 11.15 -4.51 2.55
CA GLU A 63 11.55 -4.32 3.96
C GLU A 63 12.45 -3.06 4.03
N VAL A 64 11.86 -1.88 3.83
CA VAL A 64 12.55 -0.62 4.07
C VAL A 64 12.69 -0.56 5.57
N ASP A 65 13.92 -0.81 6.05
CA ASP A 65 14.34 -0.63 7.44
C ASP A 65 13.57 0.56 8.03
N GLU A 66 12.81 0.32 9.10
CA GLU A 66 11.91 1.31 9.68
C GLU A 66 12.64 2.64 9.96
N LYS A 67 13.95 2.58 10.26
CA LYS A 67 14.81 3.74 10.43
C LYS A 67 15.04 4.52 9.14
N GLN A 68 15.21 3.84 8.01
CA GLN A 68 15.36 4.46 6.70
C GLN A 68 14.05 5.15 6.29
N ARG A 69 12.90 4.53 6.55
CA ARG A 69 11.59 5.15 6.30
C ARG A 69 11.38 6.41 7.14
N LEU A 70 11.73 6.37 8.42
CA LEU A 70 11.71 7.55 9.30
C LEU A 70 12.67 8.64 8.80
N TYR A 71 13.85 8.25 8.31
CA TYR A 71 14.83 9.18 7.77
C TYR A 71 14.27 9.90 6.55
N ASP A 72 13.74 9.16 5.58
CA ASP A 72 13.18 9.71 4.36
C ASP A 72 11.98 10.63 4.59
N MET A 73 11.19 10.35 5.63
CA MET A 73 10.06 11.20 6.02
C MET A 73 10.49 12.56 6.58
N TYR A 74 11.60 12.62 7.33
CA TYR A 74 12.01 13.83 8.05
C TYR A 74 13.22 14.56 7.47
N LYS A 75 13.99 13.95 6.56
CA LYS A 75 15.26 14.51 6.04
C LYS A 75 15.15 15.89 5.40
N ASN A 76 13.96 16.27 4.93
CA ASN A 76 13.71 17.58 4.28
C ASN A 76 13.01 18.60 5.19
N GLU A 77 12.65 18.23 6.42
CA GLU A 77 11.95 19.12 7.35
C GLU A 77 12.90 20.20 7.93
N PRO A 78 12.39 21.38 8.31
CA PRO A 78 13.21 22.45 8.88
C PRO A 78 13.73 22.08 10.28
N ALA A 79 14.94 22.55 10.62
CA ALA A 79 15.62 22.20 11.87
C ALA A 79 14.80 22.50 13.13
N ASP A 80 14.00 23.57 13.12
CA ASP A 80 13.14 23.95 14.25
C ASP A 80 12.00 22.95 14.48
N LYS A 81 11.48 22.35 13.41
CA LYS A 81 10.46 21.28 13.50
C LYS A 81 11.09 20.00 14.05
N LEU A 82 12.30 19.67 13.59
CA LEU A 82 13.06 18.51 14.07
C LEU A 82 13.36 18.61 15.58
N ARG A 83 13.77 19.79 16.07
CA ARG A 83 13.99 20.03 17.51
C ARG A 83 12.72 19.85 18.34
N LYS A 84 11.57 20.35 17.86
CA LYS A 84 10.28 20.13 18.53
C LYS A 84 9.88 18.66 18.63
N ILE A 85 10.27 17.83 17.67
CA ILE A 85 10.03 16.37 17.72
C ILE A 85 10.87 15.72 18.83
N LEU A 86 12.11 16.17 19.05
CA LEU A 86 12.97 15.65 20.13
C LEU A 86 12.41 15.95 21.52
N ASP A 87 11.83 17.13 21.70
CA ASP A 87 11.25 17.59 22.97
C ASP A 87 9.85 17.00 23.25
N ASN A 88 9.23 16.35 22.26
CA ASN A 88 7.89 15.80 22.39
C ASN A 88 7.90 14.36 22.94
N GLY A 89 7.18 14.13 24.03
CA GLY A 89 7.06 12.83 24.71
C GLY A 89 6.26 11.77 23.94
N SER A 90 5.49 12.15 22.93
CA SER A 90 4.66 11.23 22.14
C SER A 90 5.42 10.48 21.05
N TYR A 91 6.67 10.86 20.76
CA TYR A 91 7.50 10.19 19.75
C TYR A 91 8.40 9.12 20.36
N THR A 92 8.55 8.01 19.63
CA THR A 92 9.38 6.87 20.02
C THR A 92 10.87 7.22 20.06
N ASP A 93 11.64 6.46 20.84
CA ASP A 93 13.10 6.63 20.94
C ASP A 93 13.81 6.41 19.59
N GLU A 94 13.29 5.50 18.77
CA GLU A 94 13.78 5.25 17.42
C GLU A 94 13.60 6.47 16.51
N CYS A 95 12.41 7.08 16.51
CA CYS A 95 12.17 8.32 15.79
C CYS A 95 13.14 9.41 16.26
N LYS A 96 13.32 9.58 17.57
CA LYS A 96 14.26 10.56 18.14
C LYS A 96 15.71 10.28 17.73
N SER A 97 16.12 9.01 17.65
CA SER A 97 17.46 8.62 17.19
C SER A 97 17.71 9.03 15.73
N VAL A 98 16.72 8.84 14.86
CA VAL A 98 16.78 9.24 13.44
C VAL A 98 16.80 10.76 13.29
N ILE A 99 15.97 11.49 14.07
CA ILE A 99 15.99 12.95 14.06
C ILE A 99 17.35 13.51 14.51
N ARG A 100 17.97 12.94 15.55
CA ARG A 100 19.33 13.33 15.98
C ARG A 100 20.35 13.11 14.87
N ARG A 101 20.27 12.00 14.15
CA ARG A 101 21.12 11.71 12.99
C ARG A 101 20.96 12.76 11.89
N ILE A 102 19.72 13.05 11.47
CA ILE A 102 19.44 14.07 10.44
C ILE A 102 20.01 15.44 10.85
N LEU A 103 19.83 15.85 12.11
CA LEU A 103 20.36 17.12 12.61
C LEU A 103 21.89 17.16 12.68
N SER A 104 22.56 16.01 12.83
CA SER A 104 24.03 15.94 12.85
C SER A 104 24.67 15.92 11.47
N GLU A 105 23.92 15.52 10.44
CA GLU A 105 24.37 15.49 9.04
C GLU A 105 24.21 16.85 8.33
N ARG A 106 23.67 17.86 9.02
CA ARG A 106 23.45 19.24 8.54
C ARG A 106 24.40 20.22 9.21
#